data_AF-A0A542B103-F1
#
_entry.id   AF-A0A542B103-F1
#
_cell.length_a   1.000
_cell.length_b   1.000
_cell.length_c   1.000
_cell.angle_alpha   90.00
_cell.angle_beta   90.00
_cell.angle_gamma   90.00
#
_symmetry.space_group_name_H-M   'P 1'
#
loop_
_entity.id
_entity.type
_entity.pdbx_description
1 polymer ?
#
loop_
_entity_poly.entity_id
_entity_poly.type
_entity_poly.pdbx_seq_one_letter_code
_entity_poly.pdbx_strand_id
1 'polypeptide(L)'
;MTSQQNEVVDFIKHDRTLSGARKIYNTLPNRSRSFHHQLNGMTSTPANLERAIYQLCRAAGIDQRKMNALLQSPVVKKEETPERGVVILGAGSSGVVSLAARVMTFSADTAEWPDIQSLAADIAEAKDRKAEGRDKPSLIAFIQEERAQLIAEEAKEVPINVKKSIKLREQFPFIKKKDCPDVLKVLVNDLISAYDAYKEGREKLWASMSEEEEKILAQEIVDNFIENKQAYDELEHFHKNGTLLGEHPIFREAEIKAELEKLDGEELRKRYQALRTNVSRNESKAEKAEDVEKKAEYTEKAADYAWQRDYVSELLKSKK
;
A
#
# COMPACT_ATOMS: atom_id res chain seq x y z
N MET A 1 -31.97 -23.08 12.88
CA MET A 1 -30.64 -22.86 13.49
C MET A 1 -30.60 -21.41 13.94
N THR A 2 -30.06 -21.11 15.11
CA THR A 2 -29.85 -19.71 15.52
C THR A 2 -28.81 -19.04 14.62
N SER A 3 -28.82 -17.71 14.50
CA SER A 3 -27.80 -16.99 13.69
C SER A 3 -26.36 -17.38 14.11
N GLN A 4 -26.13 -17.59 15.40
CA GLN A 4 -24.86 -18.07 15.96
C GLN A 4 -24.50 -19.50 15.53
N GLN A 5 -25.48 -20.41 15.43
CA GLN A 5 -25.25 -21.76 14.93
C GLN A 5 -24.84 -21.75 13.46
N ASN A 6 -25.41 -20.86 12.66
CA ASN A 6 -25.04 -20.71 11.24
C ASN A 6 -23.60 -20.22 11.10
N GLU A 7 -23.18 -19.21 11.87
CA GLU A 7 -21.80 -18.71 11.87
C GLU A 7 -20.78 -19.80 12.21
N VAL A 8 -21.08 -20.62 13.23
CA VAL A 8 -20.24 -21.76 13.61
C VAL A 8 -20.17 -22.81 12.52
N VAL A 9 -21.30 -23.14 11.88
CA VAL A 9 -21.37 -24.11 10.80
C VAL A 9 -20.61 -23.61 9.57
N ASP A 10 -20.74 -22.33 9.23
CA ASP A 10 -20.05 -21.71 8.11
C ASP A 10 -18.54 -21.68 8.34
N PHE A 11 -18.09 -21.43 9.56
CA PHE A 11 -16.69 -21.60 9.93
C PHE A 11 -16.21 -23.03 9.69
N ILE A 12 -16.85 -24.04 10.29
CA ILE A 12 -16.40 -25.43 10.15
C ILE A 12 -16.33 -25.91 8.68
N LYS A 13 -17.15 -25.33 7.81
CA LYS A 13 -17.18 -25.59 6.36
C LYS A 13 -16.08 -24.87 5.57
N HIS A 14 -15.72 -23.63 5.93
CA HIS A 14 -14.86 -22.78 5.10
C HIS A 14 -13.50 -22.45 5.74
N ASP A 15 -13.41 -22.43 7.06
CA ASP A 15 -12.20 -22.08 7.81
C ASP A 15 -12.05 -23.01 9.05
N ARG A 16 -10.98 -23.80 9.10
CA ARG A 16 -10.64 -24.64 10.25
C ARG A 16 -9.35 -24.19 10.91
N THR A 17 -9.14 -22.88 11.01
CA THR A 17 -7.98 -22.30 11.69
C THR A 17 -8.27 -21.94 13.14
N LEU A 18 -7.23 -21.97 13.98
CA LEU A 18 -7.33 -21.54 15.37
C LEU A 18 -7.64 -20.04 15.49
N SER A 19 -7.22 -19.24 14.51
CA SER A 19 -7.51 -17.80 14.44
C SER A 19 -8.99 -17.54 14.19
N GLY A 20 -9.61 -18.23 13.23
CA GLY A 20 -11.05 -18.14 13.01
C GLY A 20 -11.87 -18.63 14.21
N ALA A 21 -11.42 -19.72 14.85
CA ALA A 21 -12.06 -20.23 16.08
C ALA A 21 -12.04 -19.18 17.21
N ARG A 22 -10.93 -18.44 17.39
CA ARG A 22 -10.83 -17.34 18.36
C ARG A 22 -11.83 -16.23 18.06
N LYS A 23 -11.92 -15.80 16.80
CA LYS A 23 -12.82 -14.72 16.39
C LYS A 23 -14.27 -15.05 16.71
N ILE A 24 -14.72 -16.25 16.35
CA ILE A 24 -16.11 -16.67 16.54
C ILE A 24 -16.40 -16.98 18.01
N TYR A 25 -15.46 -17.58 18.74
CA TYR A 25 -15.66 -17.84 20.16
C TYR A 25 -15.89 -16.55 20.97
N ASN A 26 -15.34 -15.42 20.50
CA ASN A 26 -15.54 -14.09 21.11
C ASN A 26 -16.90 -13.46 20.81
N THR A 27 -17.63 -13.90 19.78
CA THR A 27 -18.98 -13.40 19.45
C THR A 27 -20.08 -14.19 20.15
N LEU A 28 -19.77 -15.41 20.63
CA LEU A 28 -20.76 -16.26 21.29
C LEU A 28 -21.13 -15.73 22.70
N PRO A 29 -22.45 -15.65 23.04
CA PRO A 29 -22.93 -15.13 24.31
C PRO A 29 -22.72 -16.11 25.48
N ASN A 30 -22.80 -17.42 25.22
CA ASN A 30 -22.67 -18.48 26.23
C ASN A 30 -21.22 -19.00 26.38
N ARG A 31 -20.23 -18.13 26.19
CA ARG A 31 -18.82 -18.54 26.20
C ARG A 31 -18.27 -18.74 27.62
N SER A 32 -17.50 -19.79 27.81
CA SER A 32 -16.71 -19.99 29.03
C SER A 32 -15.53 -19.03 29.09
N ARG A 33 -15.48 -18.21 30.15
CA ARG A 33 -14.37 -17.25 30.40
C ARG A 33 -13.03 -17.96 30.61
N SER A 34 -13.02 -19.09 31.32
CA SER A 34 -11.80 -19.85 31.56
C SER A 34 -11.22 -20.42 30.26
N PHE A 35 -12.09 -20.91 29.37
CA PHE A 35 -11.66 -21.40 28.07
C PHE A 35 -11.20 -20.28 27.15
N HIS A 36 -11.84 -19.10 27.19
CA HIS A 36 -11.40 -17.93 26.43
C HIS A 36 -9.94 -17.55 26.72
N HIS A 37 -9.54 -17.50 27.99
CA HIS A 37 -8.15 -17.23 28.36
C HIS A 37 -7.19 -18.32 27.88
N GLN A 38 -7.60 -19.59 27.96
CA GLN A 38 -6.81 -20.71 27.43
C GLN A 38 -6.66 -20.60 25.91
N LEU A 39 -7.73 -20.30 25.18
CA LEU A 39 -7.75 -20.24 23.72
C LEU A 39 -6.78 -19.19 23.16
N ASN A 40 -6.63 -18.05 23.85
CA ASN A 40 -5.70 -17.00 23.47
C ASN A 40 -4.22 -17.40 23.64
N GLY A 41 -3.92 -18.32 24.55
CA GLY A 41 -2.57 -18.87 24.78
C GLY A 41 -2.25 -20.15 23.98
N MET A 42 -3.24 -20.77 23.32
CA MET A 42 -3.01 -22.01 22.57
C MET A 42 -2.13 -21.80 21.34
N THR A 43 -1.19 -22.71 21.11
CA THR A 43 -0.45 -22.81 19.85
C THR A 43 -1.27 -23.56 18.80
N SER A 44 -0.96 -23.33 17.52
CA SER A 44 -1.65 -23.96 16.38
C SER A 44 -1.24 -25.43 16.24
N THR A 45 -1.75 -26.28 17.13
CA THR A 45 -1.63 -27.74 17.07
C THR A 45 -2.97 -28.38 16.75
N PRO A 46 -3.00 -29.56 16.08
CA PRO A 46 -4.24 -30.24 15.74
C PRO A 46 -5.13 -30.55 16.96
N ALA A 47 -4.54 -30.98 18.08
CA ALA A 47 -5.26 -31.27 19.32
C ALA A 47 -5.91 -30.02 19.94
N ASN A 48 -5.25 -28.85 19.86
CA ASN A 48 -5.81 -27.59 20.33
C ASN A 48 -6.94 -27.11 19.43
N LEU A 49 -6.85 -27.35 18.12
CA LEU A 49 -7.91 -27.04 17.15
C LEU A 49 -9.18 -27.84 17.43
N GLU A 50 -9.05 -29.15 17.62
CA GLU A 50 -10.19 -30.02 17.96
C GLU A 50 -10.87 -29.58 19.26
N ARG A 51 -10.06 -29.25 20.28
CA ARG A 51 -10.56 -28.72 21.55
C ARG A 51 -11.29 -27.38 21.38
N ALA A 52 -10.78 -26.50 20.52
CA ALA A 52 -11.41 -25.21 20.20
C ALA A 52 -12.75 -25.39 19.46
N ILE A 53 -12.79 -26.25 18.44
CA ILE A 53 -14.01 -26.55 17.68
C ILE A 53 -15.07 -27.18 18.58
N TYR A 54 -14.68 -28.11 19.46
CA TYR A 54 -15.60 -28.73 20.41
C TYR A 54 -16.25 -27.70 21.34
N GLN A 55 -15.46 -26.81 21.92
CA GLN A 55 -15.97 -25.78 22.82
C GLN A 55 -16.84 -24.74 22.10
N LEU A 56 -16.50 -24.43 20.86
CA LEU A 56 -17.25 -23.51 20.00
C LEU A 56 -18.61 -24.11 19.61
N CYS A 57 -18.65 -25.39 19.23
CA CYS A 57 -19.90 -26.11 18.97
C CYS A 57 -20.78 -26.20 20.23
N ARG A 58 -20.17 -26.50 21.38
CA ARG A 58 -20.88 -26.56 22.67
C ARG A 58 -21.47 -25.21 23.07
N ALA A 59 -20.72 -24.12 22.90
CA ALA A 59 -21.17 -22.77 23.20
C ALA A 59 -22.29 -22.29 22.26
N ALA A 60 -22.29 -22.74 21.00
CA ALA A 60 -23.35 -22.49 20.02
C ALA A 60 -24.57 -23.44 20.16
N GLY A 61 -24.51 -24.42 21.08
CA GLY A 61 -25.58 -25.41 21.27
C GLY A 61 -25.71 -26.42 20.12
N ILE A 62 -24.62 -26.73 19.42
CA ILE A 62 -24.55 -27.77 18.40
C ILE A 62 -24.24 -29.11 19.06
N ASP A 63 -25.08 -30.10 18.80
CA ASP A 63 -24.90 -31.47 19.31
C ASP A 63 -23.66 -32.15 18.72
N GLN A 64 -23.03 -33.03 19.49
CA GLN A 64 -21.77 -33.69 19.14
C GLN A 64 -21.90 -34.56 17.88
N ARG A 65 -23.09 -35.14 17.63
CA ARG A 65 -23.38 -35.86 16.38
C ARG A 65 -23.31 -34.96 15.15
N LYS A 66 -23.84 -33.73 15.25
CA LYS A 66 -23.82 -32.75 14.16
C LYS A 66 -22.41 -32.21 13.93
N MET A 67 -21.66 -31.97 15.00
CA MET A 67 -20.24 -31.59 14.90
C MET A 67 -19.42 -32.65 14.13
N ASN A 68 -19.56 -33.92 14.48
CA ASN A 68 -18.82 -35.00 13.82
C ASN A 68 -19.18 -35.11 12.32
N ALA A 69 -20.45 -34.96 11.97
CA ALA A 69 -20.89 -34.93 10.57
C ALA A 69 -20.28 -33.75 9.77
N LEU A 70 -20.15 -32.57 10.41
CA LEU A 70 -19.54 -31.40 9.78
C LEU A 70 -18.02 -31.57 9.60
N LEU A 71 -17.33 -32.19 10.56
CA LEU A 71 -15.89 -32.44 10.50
C LEU A 71 -15.50 -33.45 9.41
N GLN A 72 -16.38 -34.40 9.10
CA GLN A 72 -16.20 -35.37 8.01
C GLN A 72 -16.32 -34.74 6.61
N SER A 73 -17.00 -33.61 6.48
CA SER A 73 -17.10 -32.90 5.20
C SER A 73 -15.77 -32.20 4.87
N PRO A 74 -15.29 -32.22 3.62
CA PRO A 74 -14.07 -31.51 3.23
C PRO A 74 -14.25 -29.98 3.32
N VAL A 75 -13.19 -29.25 3.67
CA VAL A 75 -13.21 -27.77 3.75
C VAL A 75 -13.27 -27.17 2.35
N VAL A 76 -14.29 -26.37 2.06
CA VAL A 76 -14.43 -25.66 0.79
C VAL A 76 -13.83 -24.26 0.98
N LYS A 77 -12.73 -23.95 0.30
CA LYS A 77 -12.16 -22.58 0.31
C LYS A 77 -13.17 -21.65 -0.35
N LYS A 78 -13.62 -20.61 0.37
CA LYS A 78 -14.47 -19.56 -0.20
C LYS A 78 -13.62 -18.77 -1.19
N GLU A 79 -14.00 -18.75 -2.47
CA GLU A 79 -13.35 -17.92 -3.49
C GLU A 79 -13.42 -16.45 -3.05
N GLU A 80 -12.26 -15.82 -2.90
CA GLU A 80 -12.12 -14.39 -2.60
C GLU A 80 -12.54 -13.59 -3.84
N THR A 81 -13.77 -13.10 -3.87
CA THR A 81 -14.13 -11.98 -4.74
C THR A 81 -13.28 -10.77 -4.32
N PRO A 82 -12.63 -10.05 -5.26
CA PRO A 82 -11.72 -8.97 -4.92
C PRO A 82 -12.49 -7.84 -4.23
N GLU A 83 -12.22 -7.66 -2.94
CA GLU A 83 -12.84 -6.62 -2.12
C GLU A 83 -12.37 -5.24 -2.60
N ARG A 84 -13.29 -4.46 -3.17
CA ARG A 84 -13.19 -2.99 -3.11
C ARG A 84 -13.18 -2.62 -1.64
N GLY A 85 -12.07 -2.04 -1.18
CA GLY A 85 -11.77 -1.81 0.23
C GLY A 85 -12.94 -1.22 1.02
N VAL A 86 -13.50 -2.04 1.90
CA VAL A 86 -14.39 -1.60 2.97
C VAL A 86 -13.50 -1.20 4.14
N VAL A 87 -13.39 0.11 4.36
CA VAL A 87 -12.79 0.67 5.57
C VAL A 87 -13.72 0.35 6.74
N ILE A 88 -13.27 -0.52 7.66
CA ILE A 88 -13.94 -0.76 8.93
C ILE A 88 -13.51 0.34 9.90
N LEU A 89 -14.41 1.30 10.18
CA LEU A 89 -14.35 2.14 11.38
C LEU A 89 -15.30 1.55 12.44
N GLY A 90 -14.81 1.55 13.68
CA GLY A 90 -15.24 0.66 14.76
C GLY A 90 -16.71 0.76 15.19
N ALA A 91 -17.27 -0.41 15.52
CA ALA A 91 -18.58 -0.52 16.15
C ALA A 91 -18.45 -0.53 17.69
N GLY A 92 -18.95 0.53 18.31
CA GLY A 92 -19.69 0.42 19.56
C GLY A 92 -21.06 -0.21 19.30
N SER A 93 -21.63 -0.80 20.34
CA SER A 93 -22.76 -1.73 20.36
C SER A 93 -24.10 -1.26 19.77
N SER A 94 -24.92 -2.26 19.42
CA SER A 94 -26.36 -2.26 19.10
C SER A 94 -26.72 -2.08 17.62
N GLY A 95 -27.63 -2.93 17.13
CA GLY A 95 -28.11 -2.98 15.74
C GLY A 95 -29.01 -1.81 15.35
N VAL A 96 -28.66 -0.60 15.77
CA VAL A 96 -29.22 0.65 15.27
C VAL A 96 -28.15 1.23 14.35
N VAL A 97 -28.37 1.18 13.04
CA VAL A 97 -27.50 1.89 12.09
C VAL A 97 -27.57 3.37 12.46
N SER A 98 -26.45 3.96 12.87
CA SER A 98 -26.39 5.34 13.31
C SER A 98 -26.88 6.27 12.20
N LEU A 99 -27.47 7.42 12.56
CA LEU A 99 -27.93 8.42 11.60
C LEU A 99 -26.82 8.81 10.62
N ALA A 100 -25.60 9.02 11.14
CA ALA A 100 -24.41 9.31 10.33
C ALA A 100 -24.10 8.21 9.32
N ALA A 101 -24.19 6.92 9.70
CA ALA A 101 -23.98 5.81 8.78
C ALA A 101 -25.06 5.77 7.69
N ARG A 102 -26.33 6.00 8.04
CA ARG A 102 -27.44 6.06 7.07
C ARG A 102 -27.25 7.19 6.06
N VAL A 103 -26.84 8.37 6.52
CA VAL A 103 -26.53 9.54 5.67
C VAL A 103 -25.33 9.26 4.75
N MET A 104 -24.28 8.60 5.25
CA MET A 104 -23.08 8.28 4.46
C MET A 104 -23.33 7.25 3.36
N THR A 105 -24.19 6.26 3.63
CA THR A 105 -24.58 5.21 2.67
C THR A 105 -25.68 5.63 1.70
N PHE A 106 -26.25 6.84 1.87
CA PHE A 106 -27.34 7.32 1.02
C PHE A 106 -26.88 7.51 -0.44
N SER A 107 -27.66 6.95 -1.38
CA SER A 107 -27.46 7.09 -2.83
C SER A 107 -28.72 7.67 -3.46
N ALA A 108 -28.61 8.84 -4.09
CA ALA A 108 -29.73 9.52 -4.73
C ALA A 108 -30.34 8.73 -5.90
N ASP A 109 -29.54 7.86 -6.54
CA ASP A 109 -29.94 7.10 -7.73
C ASP A 109 -30.74 5.82 -7.38
N THR A 110 -30.60 5.32 -6.15
CA THR A 110 -31.17 4.03 -5.72
C THR A 110 -32.13 4.15 -4.53
N ALA A 111 -32.27 5.34 -3.94
CA ALA A 111 -33.10 5.55 -2.76
C ALA A 111 -34.61 5.65 -3.09
N GLU A 112 -35.40 4.90 -2.33
CA GLU A 112 -36.86 4.93 -2.40
C GLU A 112 -37.44 6.16 -1.70
N TRP A 113 -38.62 6.61 -2.15
CA TRP A 113 -39.27 7.82 -1.62
C TRP A 113 -39.53 7.81 -0.10
N PRO A 114 -39.99 6.69 0.51
CA PRO A 114 -40.18 6.61 1.96
C PRO A 114 -38.87 6.75 2.74
N ASP A 115 -37.77 6.21 2.20
CA ASP A 115 -36.47 6.24 2.85
C ASP A 115 -35.90 7.67 2.85
N ILE A 116 -36.05 8.40 1.75
CA ILE A 116 -35.68 9.82 1.64
C ILE A 116 -36.45 10.67 2.66
N GLN A 117 -37.76 10.44 2.81
CA GLN A 117 -38.58 11.17 3.76
C GLN A 117 -38.19 10.88 5.21
N SER A 118 -37.92 9.61 5.53
CA SER A 118 -37.50 9.20 6.88
C SER A 118 -36.14 9.80 7.24
N LEU A 119 -35.15 9.72 6.34
CA LEU A 119 -33.81 10.26 6.56
C LEU A 119 -33.83 11.78 6.71
N ALA A 120 -34.58 12.50 5.88
CA ALA A 120 -34.68 13.94 5.98
C ALA A 120 -35.40 14.37 7.29
N ALA A 121 -36.38 13.61 7.75
CA ALA A 121 -37.04 13.86 9.04
C ALA A 121 -36.08 13.61 10.23
N ASP A 122 -35.34 12.50 10.21
CA ASP A 122 -34.36 12.15 11.24
C ASP A 122 -33.22 13.19 11.33
N ILE A 123 -32.74 13.70 10.18
CA ILE A 123 -31.76 14.79 10.11
C ILE A 123 -32.35 16.10 10.65
N ALA A 124 -33.59 16.41 10.27
CA ALA A 124 -34.25 17.64 10.71
C ALA A 124 -34.51 17.66 12.22
N GLU A 125 -34.82 16.51 12.80
CA GLU A 125 -34.96 16.34 14.26
C GLU A 125 -33.61 16.44 14.97
N ALA A 126 -32.55 15.84 14.41
CA ALA A 126 -31.23 15.83 15.02
C ALA A 126 -30.51 17.19 15.01
N LYS A 127 -30.72 18.01 13.96
CA LYS A 127 -30.04 19.32 13.79
C LYS A 127 -30.97 20.54 13.95
N ASP A 128 -32.24 20.34 14.26
CA ASP A 128 -33.26 21.39 14.37
C ASP A 128 -33.30 22.32 13.14
N ARG A 129 -32.99 21.76 11.95
CA ARG A 129 -32.93 22.46 10.65
C ARG A 129 -33.89 21.78 9.67
N LYS A 130 -34.76 22.56 9.02
CA LYS A 130 -35.70 22.04 8.02
C LYS A 130 -35.16 22.25 6.61
N ALA A 131 -35.47 21.31 5.72
CA ALA A 131 -35.25 21.47 4.29
C ALA A 131 -36.09 22.64 3.73
N GLU A 132 -35.58 23.30 2.70
CA GLU A 132 -36.22 24.45 2.05
C GLU A 132 -37.50 24.07 1.28
N GLY A 133 -37.66 22.79 0.92
CA GLY A 133 -38.81 22.24 0.21
C GLY A 133 -39.17 20.82 0.66
N ARG A 134 -40.44 20.42 0.43
CA ARG A 134 -40.95 19.05 0.71
C ARG A 134 -40.92 18.13 -0.51
N ASP A 135 -40.47 18.65 -1.63
CA ASP A 135 -40.33 17.95 -2.90
C ASP A 135 -39.07 17.09 -2.92
N LYS A 136 -39.09 16.03 -3.73
CA LYS A 136 -38.01 15.03 -3.81
C LYS A 136 -36.62 15.59 -4.05
N PRO A 137 -36.39 16.53 -5.00
CA PRO A 137 -35.05 17.05 -5.22
C PRO A 137 -34.54 17.90 -4.04
N SER A 138 -35.40 18.67 -3.39
CA SER A 138 -35.02 19.50 -2.22
C SER A 138 -34.61 18.66 -1.02
N LEU A 139 -35.30 17.53 -0.76
CA LEU A 139 -34.92 16.61 0.32
C LEU A 139 -33.61 15.86 0.02
N ILE A 140 -33.37 15.50 -1.24
CA ILE A 140 -32.10 14.88 -1.65
C ILE A 140 -30.93 15.86 -1.48
N ALA A 141 -31.10 17.11 -1.90
CA ALA A 141 -30.08 18.15 -1.74
C ALA A 141 -29.73 18.37 -0.26
N PHE A 142 -30.74 18.38 0.62
CA PHE A 142 -30.56 18.50 2.06
C PHE A 142 -29.74 17.33 2.66
N ILE A 143 -30.04 16.08 2.28
CA ILE A 143 -29.28 14.90 2.74
C ILE A 143 -27.84 14.92 2.20
N GLN A 144 -27.63 15.35 0.96
CA GLN A 144 -26.31 15.44 0.34
C GLN A 144 -25.44 16.55 0.95
N GLU A 145 -26.03 17.69 1.31
CA GLU A 145 -25.34 18.77 2.03
C GLU A 145 -24.84 18.27 3.39
N GLU A 146 -25.68 17.57 4.14
CA GLU A 146 -25.32 16.99 5.44
C GLU A 146 -24.26 15.90 5.31
N ARG A 147 -24.33 15.07 4.27
CA ARG A 147 -23.29 14.10 3.94
C ARG A 147 -21.95 14.80 3.64
N ALA A 148 -21.97 15.90 2.89
CA ALA A 148 -20.77 16.67 2.60
C ALA A 148 -20.17 17.32 3.86
N GLN A 149 -21.02 17.79 4.79
CA GLN A 149 -20.58 18.32 6.08
C GLN A 149 -19.97 17.24 6.96
N LEU A 150 -20.59 16.06 7.07
CA LEU A 150 -20.05 14.93 7.82
C LEU A 150 -18.72 14.46 7.23
N ILE A 151 -18.59 14.39 5.90
CA ILE A 151 -17.30 14.09 5.25
C ILE A 151 -16.25 15.17 5.55
N ALA A 152 -16.64 16.45 5.60
CA ALA A 152 -15.72 17.54 5.91
C ALA A 152 -15.30 17.56 7.39
N GLU A 153 -16.18 17.17 8.31
CA GLU A 153 -15.89 17.00 9.72
C GLU A 153 -15.03 15.76 9.98
N GLU A 154 -15.38 14.61 9.39
CA GLU A 154 -14.54 13.42 9.41
C GLU A 154 -13.18 13.68 8.74
N ALA A 155 -13.10 14.46 7.67
CA ALA A 155 -11.80 14.84 7.08
C ALA A 155 -10.96 15.72 8.01
N LYS A 156 -11.57 16.45 8.96
CA LYS A 156 -10.86 17.20 10.01
C LYS A 156 -10.48 16.31 11.20
N GLU A 157 -11.31 15.32 11.54
CA GLU A 157 -11.11 14.41 12.67
C GLU A 157 -10.30 13.15 12.34
N VAL A 158 -10.26 12.72 11.08
CA VAL A 158 -9.33 11.68 10.60
C VAL A 158 -7.94 12.21 10.92
N PRO A 159 -7.23 11.57 11.85
CA PRO A 159 -5.92 12.05 12.21
C PRO A 159 -5.07 11.98 10.95
N ILE A 160 -4.44 13.10 10.62
CA ILE A 160 -3.25 13.19 9.77
C ILE A 160 -2.17 12.16 10.21
N ASN A 161 -2.36 11.48 11.35
CA ASN A 161 -1.56 10.43 11.93
C ASN A 161 -1.50 9.09 11.16
N VAL A 162 -2.27 8.87 10.09
CA VAL A 162 -1.95 7.79 9.12
C VAL A 162 -0.93 8.28 8.06
N LYS A 163 -0.74 9.59 7.93
CA LYS A 163 0.26 10.22 7.04
C LYS A 163 1.51 10.72 7.76
N LYS A 164 1.60 10.61 9.09
CA LYS A 164 2.81 10.95 9.86
C LYS A 164 3.46 9.69 10.41
N SER A 165 4.46 9.21 9.67
CA SER A 165 5.53 8.33 10.14
C SER A 165 5.16 6.89 10.53
N ILE A 166 4.76 6.06 9.58
CA ILE A 166 5.47 4.77 9.54
C ILE A 166 6.88 5.18 9.15
N LYS A 167 7.78 5.29 10.13
CA LYS A 167 9.15 5.72 9.86
C LYS A 167 9.68 4.78 8.78
N LEU A 168 10.33 5.28 7.74
CA LEU A 168 10.87 4.44 6.66
C LEU A 168 11.68 3.25 7.22
N ARG A 169 12.30 3.45 8.39
CA ARG A 169 13.05 2.47 9.19
C ARG A 169 12.21 1.38 9.88
N GLU A 170 10.91 1.58 10.05
CA GLU A 170 9.93 0.61 10.55
C GLU A 170 9.29 -0.16 9.40
N GLN A 171 9.00 0.52 8.29
CA GLN A 171 8.55 -0.08 7.03
C GLN A 171 9.61 -1.01 6.41
N PHE A 172 10.87 -0.60 6.49
CA PHE A 172 12.02 -1.36 6.00
C PHE A 172 13.00 -1.64 7.15
N PRO A 173 12.77 -2.70 7.95
CA PRO A 173 13.62 -3.03 9.10
C PRO A 173 15.08 -3.32 8.73
N PHE A 174 15.35 -3.72 7.48
CA PHE A 174 16.71 -3.98 7.00
C PHE A 174 17.59 -2.73 6.99
N ILE A 175 17.02 -1.53 6.89
CA ILE A 175 17.76 -0.26 6.98
C ILE A 175 18.48 -0.11 8.33
N LYS A 176 17.95 -0.72 9.41
CA LYS A 176 18.59 -0.68 10.74
C LYS A 176 19.72 -1.73 10.89
N LYS A 177 19.81 -2.71 10.01
CA LYS A 177 20.81 -3.77 10.09
C LYS A 177 22.17 -3.22 9.63
N LYS A 178 23.25 -3.69 10.27
CA LYS A 178 24.62 -3.35 9.86
C LYS A 178 24.99 -3.95 8.51
N ASP A 179 24.36 -5.05 8.12
CA ASP A 179 24.57 -5.75 6.85
C ASP A 179 23.76 -5.16 5.68
N CYS A 180 23.23 -3.94 5.82
CA CYS A 180 22.50 -3.27 4.73
C CYS A 180 23.50 -2.76 3.68
N PRO A 181 23.38 -3.20 2.41
CA PRO A 181 24.16 -2.67 1.29
C PRO A 181 24.12 -1.14 1.24
N ASP A 182 25.27 -0.50 1.03
CA ASP A 182 25.35 0.97 0.99
C ASP A 182 24.49 1.55 -0.14
N VAL A 183 24.30 0.81 -1.23
CA VAL A 183 23.45 1.19 -2.36
C VAL A 183 21.99 1.41 -1.94
N LEU A 184 21.47 0.58 -1.03
CA LEU A 184 20.10 0.74 -0.51
C LEU A 184 19.97 1.94 0.43
N LYS A 185 21.05 2.33 1.13
CA LYS A 185 21.05 3.54 1.95
C LYS A 185 21.03 4.81 1.10
N VAL A 186 21.80 4.80 0.00
CA VAL A 186 21.79 5.87 -1.00
C VAL A 186 20.40 6.01 -1.60
N LEU A 187 19.82 4.91 -2.08
CA LEU A 187 18.49 4.90 -2.67
C LEU A 187 17.39 5.36 -1.70
N VAL A 188 17.51 5.06 -0.41
CA VAL A 188 16.61 5.61 0.63
C VAL A 188 16.73 7.12 0.76
N ASN A 189 17.95 7.68 0.66
CA ASN A 189 18.15 9.12 0.69
C ASN A 189 17.59 9.79 -0.58
N ASP A 190 17.76 9.15 -1.74
CA ASP A 190 17.22 9.65 -3.01
C ASP A 190 15.69 9.60 -2.99
N LEU A 191 15.10 8.54 -2.44
CA LEU A 191 13.65 8.45 -2.24
C LEU A 191 13.12 9.62 -1.40
N ILE A 192 13.78 9.96 -0.29
CA ILE A 192 13.39 11.09 0.55
C ILE A 192 13.54 12.40 -0.23
N SER A 193 14.65 12.58 -0.93
CA SER A 193 14.96 13.80 -1.67
C SER A 193 13.97 14.05 -2.81
N ALA A 194 13.66 13.01 -3.61
CA ALA A 194 12.68 13.07 -4.68
C ALA A 194 11.26 13.34 -4.15
N TYR A 195 10.91 12.79 -2.99
CA TYR A 195 9.63 13.08 -2.35
C TYR A 195 9.51 14.54 -1.88
N ASP A 196 10.57 15.07 -1.27
CA ASP A 196 10.59 16.46 -0.80
C ASP A 196 10.56 17.42 -2.00
N ALA A 197 11.33 17.16 -3.06
CA ALA A 197 11.29 17.91 -4.32
C ALA A 197 9.91 17.87 -4.99
N TYR A 198 9.28 16.69 -5.06
CA TYR A 198 7.91 16.52 -5.55
C TYR A 198 6.91 17.37 -4.74
N LYS A 199 7.03 17.34 -3.40
CA LYS A 199 6.12 18.07 -2.52
C LYS A 199 6.28 19.58 -2.67
N GLU A 200 7.51 20.07 -2.66
CA GLU A 200 7.81 21.50 -2.87
C GLU A 200 7.39 21.97 -4.26
N GLY A 201 7.69 21.19 -5.30
CA GLY A 201 7.28 21.47 -6.68
C GLY A 201 5.77 21.55 -6.80
N ARG A 202 5.05 20.61 -6.17
CA ARG A 202 3.58 20.63 -6.15
C ARG A 202 3.05 21.88 -5.46
N GLU A 203 3.59 22.29 -4.31
CA GLU A 203 3.20 23.53 -3.64
C GLU A 203 3.45 24.77 -4.52
N LYS A 204 4.57 24.78 -5.26
CA LYS A 204 4.93 25.85 -6.21
C LYS A 204 4.00 25.87 -7.43
N LEU A 205 3.56 24.72 -7.94
CA LEU A 205 2.63 24.65 -9.09
C LEU A 205 1.27 25.31 -8.80
N TRP A 206 0.83 25.29 -7.53
CA TRP A 206 -0.40 25.98 -7.11
C TRP A 206 -0.20 27.49 -6.89
N ALA A 207 1.04 27.98 -6.89
CA ALA A 207 1.32 29.40 -6.92
C ALA A 207 1.24 29.93 -8.36
N SER A 208 0.65 31.10 -8.56
CA SER A 208 0.48 31.68 -9.89
C SER A 208 1.84 31.98 -10.55
N MET A 209 2.21 31.18 -11.56
CA MET A 209 3.44 31.32 -12.34
C MET A 209 3.16 31.35 -13.85
N SER A 210 4.18 31.61 -14.66
CA SER A 210 4.06 31.66 -16.12
C SER A 210 3.77 30.27 -16.71
N GLU A 211 3.06 30.19 -17.84
CA GLU A 211 2.68 28.91 -18.49
C GLU A 211 3.90 28.07 -18.90
N GLU A 212 5.02 28.72 -19.25
CA GLU A 212 6.27 28.02 -19.60
C GLU A 212 6.98 27.46 -18.35
N GLU A 213 6.97 28.22 -17.26
CA GLU A 213 7.55 27.80 -15.97
C GLU A 213 6.72 26.68 -15.34
N GLU A 214 5.39 26.75 -15.47
CA GLU A 214 4.47 25.71 -15.03
C GLU A 214 4.72 24.39 -15.76
N LYS A 215 4.97 24.42 -17.08
CA LYS A 215 5.26 23.21 -17.86
C LYS A 215 6.57 22.56 -17.45
N ILE A 216 7.63 23.34 -17.27
CA ILE A 216 8.94 22.83 -16.82
C ILE A 216 8.82 22.24 -15.42
N LEU A 217 8.16 22.96 -14.50
CA LEU A 217 7.96 22.48 -13.14
C LEU A 217 7.07 21.23 -13.10
N ALA A 218 6.03 21.16 -13.95
CA ALA A 218 5.18 19.98 -14.05
C ALA A 218 5.96 18.76 -14.54
N GLN A 219 6.86 18.91 -15.51
CA GLN A 219 7.77 17.84 -15.95
C GLN A 219 8.67 17.39 -14.81
N GLU A 220 9.32 18.33 -14.12
CA GLU A 220 10.20 18.04 -12.98
C GLU A 220 9.45 17.32 -11.83
N ILE A 221 8.20 17.71 -11.54
CA ILE A 221 7.36 17.03 -10.55
C ILE A 221 7.07 15.59 -10.98
N VAL A 222 6.77 15.38 -12.26
CA VAL A 222 6.47 14.04 -12.80
C VAL A 222 7.72 13.16 -12.76
N ASP A 223 8.88 13.69 -13.14
CA ASP A 223 10.15 12.97 -13.12
C ASP A 223 10.52 12.57 -11.69
N ASN A 224 10.47 13.50 -10.74
CA ASN A 224 10.69 13.22 -9.30
C ASN A 224 9.69 12.19 -8.74
N PHE A 225 8.44 12.21 -9.21
CA PHE A 225 7.45 11.21 -8.81
C PHE A 225 7.77 9.81 -9.36
N ILE A 226 8.22 9.73 -10.61
CA ILE A 226 8.62 8.47 -11.23
C ILE A 226 9.84 7.90 -10.51
N GLU A 227 10.85 8.71 -10.26
CA GLU A 227 12.06 8.32 -9.52
C GLU A 227 11.71 7.84 -8.10
N ASN A 228 10.87 8.59 -7.38
CA ASN A 228 10.42 8.20 -6.04
C ASN A 228 9.71 6.84 -6.05
N LYS A 229 8.87 6.59 -7.06
CA LYS A 229 8.14 5.34 -7.20
C LYS A 229 9.08 4.17 -7.53
N GLN A 230 10.01 4.36 -8.47
CA GLN A 230 11.01 3.35 -8.81
C GLN A 230 11.87 2.98 -7.61
N ALA A 231 12.35 3.98 -6.86
CA ALA A 231 13.09 3.75 -5.62
C ALA A 231 12.24 2.98 -4.59
N TYR A 232 10.95 3.31 -4.46
CA TYR A 232 10.06 2.60 -3.55
C TYR A 232 9.87 1.13 -3.96
N ASP A 233 9.62 0.87 -5.24
CA ASP A 233 9.39 -0.48 -5.78
C ASP A 233 10.62 -1.38 -5.58
N GLU A 234 11.83 -0.83 -5.74
CA GLU A 234 13.11 -1.50 -5.44
C GLU A 234 13.23 -1.89 -3.95
N LEU A 235 12.90 -0.96 -3.04
CA LEU A 235 12.93 -1.24 -1.60
C LEU A 235 11.90 -2.30 -1.20
N GLU A 236 10.73 -2.26 -1.81
CA GLU A 236 9.68 -3.25 -1.56
C GLU A 236 10.07 -4.63 -2.08
N HIS A 237 10.68 -4.70 -3.27
CA HIS A 237 11.19 -5.94 -3.83
C HIS A 237 12.32 -6.53 -2.98
N PHE A 238 13.29 -5.71 -2.56
CA PHE A 238 14.35 -6.15 -1.66
C PHE A 238 13.80 -6.62 -0.31
N HIS A 239 12.74 -5.98 0.20
CA HIS A 239 12.08 -6.42 1.41
C HIS A 239 11.44 -7.81 1.29
N LYS A 240 10.79 -8.09 0.15
CA LYS A 240 10.07 -9.34 -0.11
C LYS A 240 10.99 -10.51 -0.50
N ASN A 241 11.93 -10.25 -1.40
CA ASN A 241 12.74 -11.28 -2.06
C ASN A 241 14.18 -11.33 -1.56
N GLY A 242 14.67 -10.27 -0.90
CA GLY A 242 16.07 -10.16 -0.47
C GLY A 242 17.05 -9.91 -1.62
N THR A 243 16.56 -9.67 -2.84
CA THR A 243 17.33 -9.37 -4.04
C THR A 243 16.93 -8.01 -4.61
N LEU A 244 17.89 -7.33 -5.24
CA LEU A 244 17.67 -6.05 -5.92
C LEU A 244 16.98 -6.32 -7.26
N LEU A 245 16.03 -5.45 -7.66
CA LEU A 245 15.37 -5.55 -8.96
C LEU A 245 16.31 -5.05 -10.06
N GLY A 246 17.09 -4.00 -9.76
CA GLY A 246 18.14 -3.47 -10.64
C GLY A 246 17.64 -2.53 -11.74
N GLU A 247 16.40 -2.04 -11.63
CA GLU A 247 15.79 -1.10 -12.56
C GLU A 247 16.25 0.34 -12.29
N HIS A 248 16.58 0.68 -11.04
CA HIS A 248 17.04 2.03 -10.70
C HIS A 248 18.45 2.31 -11.27
N PRO A 249 18.74 3.49 -11.87
CA PRO A 249 20.04 3.83 -12.47
C PRO A 249 21.24 3.62 -11.53
N ILE A 250 21.03 3.88 -10.24
CA ILE A 250 22.03 3.70 -9.18
C ILE A 250 22.53 2.25 -9.06
N PHE A 251 21.66 1.27 -9.30
CA PHE A 251 22.06 -0.14 -9.25
C PHE A 251 22.89 -0.53 -10.47
N ARG A 252 22.58 0.01 -11.66
CA ARG A 252 23.41 -0.18 -12.85
C ARG A 252 24.82 0.33 -12.59
N GLU A 253 24.98 1.51 -12.01
CA GLU A 253 26.31 2.04 -11.67
C GLU A 253 27.02 1.20 -10.60
N ALA A 254 26.31 0.79 -9.55
CA ALA A 254 26.89 0.00 -8.45
C ALA A 254 27.32 -1.40 -8.90
N GLU A 255 26.53 -2.05 -9.76
CA GLU A 255 26.86 -3.35 -10.34
C GLU A 255 28.08 -3.24 -11.26
N ILE A 256 28.12 -2.22 -12.12
CA ILE A 256 29.28 -1.95 -12.97
C ILE A 256 30.53 -1.72 -12.11
N LYS A 257 30.45 -0.96 -11.01
CA LYS A 257 31.59 -0.79 -10.08
C LYS A 257 32.04 -2.14 -9.51
N ALA A 258 31.11 -2.95 -9.02
CA ALA A 258 31.41 -4.26 -8.46
C ALA A 258 32.00 -5.24 -9.49
N GLU A 259 31.54 -5.19 -10.75
CA GLU A 259 32.14 -5.95 -11.85
C GLU A 259 33.56 -5.46 -12.16
N LEU A 260 33.77 -4.14 -12.24
CA LEU A 260 35.07 -3.55 -12.55
C LEU A 260 36.10 -3.80 -11.44
N GLU A 261 35.71 -3.83 -10.17
CA GLU A 261 36.59 -4.17 -9.06
C GLU A 261 37.06 -5.63 -9.11
N LYS A 262 36.18 -6.55 -9.52
CA LYS A 262 36.48 -7.98 -9.68
C LYS A 262 37.43 -8.29 -10.83
N LEU A 263 37.49 -7.44 -11.85
CA LEU A 263 38.36 -7.64 -13.02
C LEU A 263 39.84 -7.52 -12.63
N ASP A 264 40.67 -8.34 -13.28
CA ASP A 264 42.13 -8.31 -13.11
C ASP A 264 42.75 -7.11 -13.84
N GLY A 265 43.97 -6.71 -13.46
CA GLY A 265 44.65 -5.52 -13.99
C GLY A 265 44.82 -5.53 -15.52
N GLU A 266 44.95 -6.70 -16.14
CA GLU A 266 45.00 -6.83 -17.60
C GLU A 266 43.64 -6.63 -18.27
N GLU A 267 42.58 -7.17 -17.67
CA GLU A 267 41.20 -7.03 -18.16
C GLU A 267 40.68 -5.59 -17.98
N LEU A 268 41.03 -4.94 -16.86
CA LEU A 268 40.78 -3.52 -16.61
C LEU A 268 41.41 -2.64 -17.71
N ARG A 269 42.63 -2.94 -18.17
CA ARG A 269 43.28 -2.19 -19.27
C ARG A 269 42.58 -2.39 -20.60
N LYS A 270 42.16 -3.63 -20.93
CA LYS A 270 41.38 -3.92 -22.14
C LYS A 270 40.04 -3.19 -22.12
N ARG A 271 39.36 -3.20 -20.97
CA ARG A 271 38.09 -2.48 -20.76
C ARG A 271 38.29 -0.97 -20.87
N TYR A 272 39.36 -0.41 -20.29
CA TYR A 272 39.71 1.00 -20.42
C TYR A 272 39.89 1.43 -21.89
N GLN A 273 40.62 0.64 -22.68
CA GLN A 273 40.81 0.94 -24.10
C GLN A 273 39.51 0.85 -24.88
N ALA A 274 38.69 -0.17 -24.65
CA ALA A 274 37.38 -0.31 -25.28
C ALA A 274 36.44 0.86 -24.93
N LEU A 275 36.38 1.26 -23.65
CA LEU A 275 35.60 2.40 -23.18
C LEU A 275 36.06 3.71 -23.82
N ARG A 276 37.38 3.96 -23.88
CA ARG A 276 37.93 5.14 -24.56
C ARG A 276 37.52 5.19 -26.04
N THR A 277 37.55 4.07 -26.74
CA THR A 277 37.11 4.00 -28.14
C THR A 277 35.60 4.22 -28.27
N ASN A 278 34.79 3.69 -27.35
CA ASN A 278 33.34 3.85 -27.37
C ASN A 278 32.90 5.30 -27.07
N VAL A 279 33.55 5.98 -26.14
CA VAL A 279 33.33 7.42 -25.86
C VAL A 279 33.53 8.22 -27.14
N SER A 280 34.71 8.11 -27.76
CA SER A 280 35.03 8.85 -28.99
C SER A 280 34.08 8.52 -30.14
N ARG A 281 33.69 7.25 -30.29
CA ARG A 281 32.72 6.83 -31.32
C ARG A 281 31.33 7.41 -31.09
N ASN A 282 30.86 7.48 -29.84
CA ASN A 282 29.54 8.03 -29.52
C ASN A 282 29.52 9.56 -29.58
N GLU A 283 30.59 10.24 -29.15
CA GLU A 283 30.75 11.69 -29.35
C GLU A 283 30.72 12.05 -30.84
N SER A 284 31.48 11.31 -31.67
CA SER A 284 31.44 11.50 -33.13
C SER A 284 30.08 11.20 -33.76
N LYS A 285 29.27 10.31 -33.17
CA LYS A 285 27.91 10.03 -33.63
C LYS A 285 26.92 11.11 -33.17
N ALA A 286 27.10 11.66 -31.98
CA ALA A 286 26.33 12.78 -31.47
C ALA A 286 26.57 14.06 -32.29
N GLU A 287 27.82 14.32 -32.69
CA GLU A 287 28.17 15.46 -33.56
C GLU A 287 27.54 15.35 -34.96
N LYS A 288 27.42 14.11 -35.48
CA LYS A 288 26.86 13.83 -36.81
C LYS A 288 25.35 13.62 -36.82
N ALA A 289 24.70 13.57 -35.66
CA ALA A 289 23.26 13.42 -35.57
C ALA A 289 22.56 14.78 -35.77
N GLU A 290 21.75 14.89 -36.82
CA GLU A 290 20.86 16.05 -37.05
C GLU A 290 19.62 16.03 -36.14
N ASP A 291 19.26 14.86 -35.62
CA ASP A 291 18.07 14.62 -34.79
C ASP A 291 18.37 14.87 -33.31
N VAL A 292 17.60 15.75 -32.67
CA VAL A 292 17.86 16.27 -31.30
C VAL A 292 17.75 15.15 -30.26
N GLU A 293 16.77 14.26 -30.39
CA GLU A 293 16.57 13.14 -29.46
C GLU A 293 17.70 12.11 -29.56
N LYS A 294 18.07 11.73 -30.79
CA LYS A 294 19.19 10.78 -31.00
C LYS A 294 20.52 11.38 -30.56
N LYS A 295 20.71 12.69 -30.75
CA LYS A 295 21.88 13.41 -30.26
C LYS A 295 21.95 13.35 -28.74
N ALA A 296 20.85 13.59 -28.04
CA ALA A 296 20.76 13.47 -26.58
C ALA A 296 21.10 12.05 -26.11
N GLU A 297 20.53 11.01 -26.73
CA GLU A 297 20.86 9.62 -26.40
C GLU A 297 22.35 9.28 -26.61
N TYR A 298 22.96 9.74 -27.69
CA TYR A 298 24.39 9.48 -27.95
C TYR A 298 25.29 10.23 -26.97
N THR A 299 24.90 11.44 -26.54
CA THR A 299 25.63 12.19 -25.51
C THR A 299 25.51 11.55 -24.14
N GLU A 300 24.33 11.04 -23.75
CA GLU A 300 24.12 10.33 -22.49
C GLU A 300 24.95 9.04 -22.45
N LYS A 301 24.89 8.23 -23.52
CA LYS A 301 25.72 7.03 -23.67
C LYS A 301 27.21 7.35 -23.67
N ALA A 302 27.62 8.50 -24.21
CA ALA A 302 29.02 8.93 -24.16
C ALA A 302 29.45 9.32 -22.74
N ALA A 303 28.58 10.02 -22.00
CA ALA A 303 28.80 10.37 -20.60
C ALA A 303 28.94 9.13 -19.71
N ASP A 304 28.06 8.14 -19.89
CA ASP A 304 28.13 6.85 -19.19
C ASP A 304 29.48 6.15 -19.41
N TYR A 305 29.92 6.03 -20.66
CA TYR A 305 31.21 5.40 -20.98
C TYR A 305 32.40 6.24 -20.50
N ALA A 306 32.28 7.57 -20.45
CA ALA A 306 33.33 8.45 -19.95
C ALA A 306 33.50 8.30 -18.44
N TRP A 307 32.40 8.25 -17.69
CA TRP A 307 32.42 7.97 -16.26
C TRP A 307 33.03 6.59 -15.96
N GLN A 308 32.63 5.54 -16.69
CA GLN A 308 33.21 4.20 -16.52
C GLN A 308 34.71 4.20 -16.82
N ARG A 309 35.15 4.92 -17.85
CA ARG A 309 36.57 5.06 -18.20
C ARG A 309 37.36 5.69 -17.06
N ASP A 310 36.84 6.76 -16.47
CA ASP A 310 37.53 7.50 -15.41
C ASP A 310 37.62 6.68 -14.13
N TYR A 311 36.55 5.97 -13.76
CA TYR A 311 36.56 5.04 -12.63
C TYR A 311 37.55 3.87 -12.85
N VAL A 312 37.59 3.27 -14.05
CA VAL A 312 38.61 2.25 -14.39
C VAL A 312 40.02 2.81 -14.33
N SER A 313 40.23 4.07 -14.73
CA SER A 313 41.52 4.75 -14.64
C SER A 313 41.98 4.90 -13.19
N GLU A 314 41.07 5.26 -12.28
CA GLU A 314 41.33 5.32 -10.84
C GLU A 314 41.65 3.95 -10.26
N LEU A 315 40.89 2.91 -10.61
CA LEU A 315 41.18 1.53 -10.20
C LEU A 315 42.56 1.07 -10.69
N LEU A 316 42.92 1.35 -11.95
CA LEU A 316 44.23 1.05 -12.50
C LEU A 316 45.38 1.82 -11.83
N LYS A 317 45.13 3.03 -11.31
CA LYS A 317 46.09 3.79 -10.51
C LYS A 317 46.24 3.20 -9.10
N SER A 318 45.14 2.72 -8.51
CA SER A 318 45.14 2.13 -7.16
C SER A 318 45.75 0.72 -7.10
N LYS A 319 45.61 -0.08 -8.17
CA LYS A 319 46.18 -1.43 -8.29
C LYS A 319 47.65 -1.44 -8.78
N LYS A 320 48.27 -0.26 -8.94
CA LYS A 320 49.64 -0.08 -9.44
C LYS A 320 50.63 0.07 -8.29
#